data_AF-K1U6P1-F1
#
_entry.id   AF-K1U6P1-F1
#
_cell.length_a   1.000
_cell.length_b   1.000
_cell.length_c   1.000
_cell.angle_alpha   90.00
_cell.angle_beta   90.00
_cell.angle_gamma   90.00
#
_symmetry.space_group_name_H-M   'P 1'
#
loop_
_entity.id
_entity.type
_entity.pdbx_description
1 polymer ?
#
loop_
_entity_poly.entity_id
_entity_poly.type
_entity_poly.pdbx_seq_one_letter_code
_entity_poly.pdbx_strand_id
1 'polypeptide(L)'
;MRGQGYYTGMVFEVTCPQFSGAVAGGGRYDNMVGKFIGQQVPAVGFSIGFERVCGILLEQDYQIPGAKQKLALLYLKDADFAAVLAKADALRAAYDVTVLPQAKKLGKQFGSLEAAGYNAVAFADNDDIKALGQKAE
;
A
#
# COMPACT_ATOMS: atom_id res chain seq x y z
N MET A 1 -31.10 -15.68 6.06
CA MET A 1 -30.45 -15.12 4.85
C MET A 1 -30.52 -13.60 4.95
N ARG A 2 -29.42 -12.93 5.32
CA ARG A 2 -29.43 -11.47 5.52
C ARG A 2 -29.33 -10.75 4.16
N GLY A 3 -30.31 -9.91 3.82
CA GLY A 3 -30.13 -8.79 2.87
C GLY A 3 -30.53 -8.94 1.39
N GLN A 4 -31.38 -9.89 0.98
CA GLN A 4 -31.42 -10.31 -0.45
C GLN A 4 -32.81 -10.38 -1.11
N GLY A 5 -33.69 -9.40 -0.91
CA GLY A 5 -34.98 -9.36 -1.62
C GLY A 5 -34.87 -9.14 -3.14
N TYR A 6 -33.67 -8.87 -3.67
CA TYR A 6 -33.44 -8.49 -5.06
C TYR A 6 -32.72 -9.55 -5.91
N TYR A 7 -32.18 -10.61 -5.31
CA TYR A 7 -31.55 -11.67 -6.08
C TYR A 7 -32.61 -12.55 -6.73
N THR A 8 -32.35 -12.99 -7.96
CA THR A 8 -33.29 -13.73 -8.83
C THR A 8 -32.83 -15.16 -9.11
N GLY A 9 -31.68 -15.57 -8.59
CA GLY A 9 -31.12 -16.89 -8.85
C GLY A 9 -30.02 -17.26 -7.87
N MET A 10 -28.86 -17.70 -8.39
CA MET A 10 -27.73 -18.11 -7.56
C MET A 10 -27.30 -17.00 -6.60
N VAL A 11 -26.93 -17.39 -5.38
CA VAL A 11 -26.35 -16.54 -4.34
C VAL A 11 -25.12 -17.26 -3.81
N PHE A 12 -24.03 -16.52 -3.61
CA PHE A 12 -22.79 -17.07 -3.08
C PHE A 12 -22.13 -16.09 -2.09
N GLU A 13 -21.32 -16.66 -1.20
CA GLU A 13 -20.46 -15.95 -0.27
C GLU A 13 -19.04 -16.52 -0.41
N VAL A 14 -18.05 -15.66 -0.22
CA VAL A 14 -16.63 -16.04 -0.16
C VAL A 14 -16.20 -15.92 1.29
N THR A 15 -15.63 -16.99 1.83
CA THR A 15 -15.14 -17.05 3.21
C THR A 15 -13.62 -17.17 3.24
N CYS A 16 -13.02 -16.78 4.36
CA CYS A 16 -11.58 -16.86 4.59
C CYS A 16 -11.36 -17.41 6.01
N PRO A 17 -10.50 -18.42 6.22
CA PRO A 17 -10.29 -19.02 7.55
C PRO A 17 -9.90 -18.00 8.64
N GLN A 18 -9.24 -16.91 8.24
CA GLN A 18 -8.76 -15.87 9.13
C GLN A 18 -9.80 -14.78 9.43
N PHE A 19 -11.02 -14.90 8.90
CA PHE A 19 -12.08 -13.92 9.13
C PHE A 19 -13.39 -14.62 9.49
N SER A 20 -14.00 -14.23 10.61
CA SER A 20 -15.30 -14.76 11.06
C SER A 20 -16.45 -14.14 10.24
N GLY A 21 -16.61 -14.61 8.99
CA GLY A 21 -17.72 -14.22 8.12
C GLY A 21 -17.37 -14.28 6.63
N ALA A 22 -18.25 -13.71 5.81
CA ALA A 22 -18.01 -13.56 4.37
C ALA A 22 -17.12 -12.34 4.08
N VAL A 23 -16.02 -12.54 3.36
CA VAL A 23 -15.15 -11.48 2.86
C VAL A 23 -15.74 -10.81 1.62
N ALA A 24 -16.46 -11.57 0.80
CA ALA A 24 -17.20 -11.12 -0.36
C ALA A 24 -18.53 -11.87 -0.48
N GLY A 25 -19.46 -11.32 -1.23
CA GLY A 25 -20.74 -11.97 -1.49
C GLY A 25 -21.41 -11.41 -2.74
N GLY A 26 -22.22 -12.23 -3.38
CA GLY A 26 -22.83 -11.88 -4.66
C GLY A 26 -23.87 -12.88 -5.12
N GLY A 27 -24.27 -12.73 -6.36
CA GLY A 27 -25.32 -13.53 -6.95
C GLY A 27 -25.94 -12.90 -8.20
N ARG A 28 -26.99 -13.54 -8.70
CA ARG A 28 -27.76 -13.12 -9.88
C ARG A 28 -28.91 -12.18 -9.49
N TYR A 29 -29.08 -11.07 -10.18
CA TYR A 29 -30.06 -10.00 -9.89
C TYR A 29 -30.69 -9.41 -11.16
N ASP A 30 -31.31 -10.26 -11.99
CA ASP A 30 -31.78 -9.91 -13.34
C ASP A 30 -32.82 -8.78 -13.38
N ASN A 31 -33.55 -8.58 -12.28
CA ASN A 31 -34.60 -7.57 -12.22
C ASN A 31 -34.08 -6.18 -11.76
N MET A 32 -32.81 -6.05 -11.35
CA MET A 32 -32.34 -4.82 -10.71
C MET A 32 -32.24 -3.65 -11.70
N VAL A 33 -31.51 -3.86 -12.80
CA VAL A 33 -31.30 -2.82 -13.81
C VAL A 33 -32.62 -2.50 -14.53
N GLY A 34 -33.40 -3.54 -14.83
CA GLY A 34 -34.67 -3.38 -15.53
C GLY A 34 -35.73 -2.54 -14.81
N LYS A 35 -35.67 -2.44 -13.47
CA LYS A 35 -36.51 -1.51 -12.70
C LYS A 35 -36.31 -0.04 -13.05
N PHE A 36 -35.14 0.33 -13.57
CA PHE A 36 -34.80 1.72 -13.89
C PHE A 36 -35.01 2.05 -15.37
N ILE A 37 -34.88 1.07 -16.27
CA ILE A 37 -34.88 1.30 -17.72
C ILE A 37 -36.07 0.66 -18.45
N GLY A 38 -36.91 -0.12 -17.76
CA GLY A 38 -38.09 -0.77 -18.37
C GLY A 38 -37.79 -1.95 -19.29
N GLN A 39 -36.55 -2.44 -19.30
CA GLN A 39 -36.11 -3.58 -20.11
C GLN A 39 -35.50 -4.67 -19.21
N GLN A 40 -35.77 -5.94 -19.51
CA GLN A 40 -35.12 -7.05 -18.83
C GLN A 40 -33.62 -7.08 -19.12
N VAL A 41 -32.79 -7.01 -18.08
CA VAL A 41 -31.33 -7.02 -18.18
C VAL A 41 -30.77 -8.02 -17.17
N PRO A 42 -30.47 -9.26 -17.61
CA PRO A 42 -29.86 -10.26 -16.76
C PRO A 42 -28.51 -9.79 -16.21
N ALA A 43 -28.26 -10.03 -14.93
CA ALA A 43 -27.07 -9.51 -14.28
C ALA A 43 -26.57 -10.45 -13.17
N VAL A 44 -25.25 -10.55 -13.04
CA VAL A 44 -24.57 -11.27 -11.96
C VAL A 44 -23.36 -10.44 -11.52
N GLY A 45 -23.03 -10.48 -10.25
CA GLY A 45 -21.89 -9.79 -9.71
C GLY A 45 -21.75 -10.04 -8.22
N PHE A 46 -20.74 -9.41 -7.64
CA PHE A 46 -20.44 -9.51 -6.22
C PHE A 46 -19.83 -8.20 -5.73
N SER A 47 -19.77 -8.06 -4.42
CA SER A 47 -18.97 -7.04 -3.75
C SER A 47 -18.02 -7.71 -2.78
N ILE A 48 -16.89 -7.06 -2.55
CA ILE A 48 -15.88 -7.47 -1.59
C ILE A 48 -15.64 -6.33 -0.61
N GLY A 49 -15.52 -6.66 0.69
CA GLY A 49 -15.22 -5.66 1.70
C GLY A 49 -13.71 -5.36 1.70
N PHE A 50 -13.31 -4.24 1.11
CA PHE A 50 -11.89 -3.90 0.98
C PHE A 50 -11.19 -3.80 2.34
N GLU A 51 -11.84 -3.19 3.34
CA GLU A 51 -11.33 -3.07 4.70
C GLU A 51 -11.11 -4.44 5.35
N ARG A 52 -11.95 -5.43 5.03
CA ARG A 52 -11.78 -6.82 5.53
C ARG A 52 -10.55 -7.46 4.92
N VAL A 53 -10.34 -7.27 3.61
CA VAL A 53 -9.14 -7.77 2.92
C VAL A 53 -7.88 -7.16 3.52
N CYS A 54 -7.85 -5.83 3.68
CA CYS A 54 -6.73 -5.15 4.31
C CYS A 54 -6.49 -5.62 5.75
N GLY A 55 -7.55 -5.79 6.55
CA GLY A 55 -7.44 -6.31 7.92
C GLY A 55 -6.81 -7.69 7.97
N ILE A 56 -7.26 -8.62 7.13
CA ILE A 56 -6.71 -9.98 7.05
C ILE A 56 -5.21 -9.94 6.67
N LEU A 57 -4.84 -9.11 5.70
CA LEU A 57 -3.43 -8.99 5.28
C LEU A 57 -2.55 -8.40 6.38
N LEU A 58 -3.05 -7.41 7.13
CA LEU A 58 -2.33 -6.81 8.26
C LEU A 58 -2.17 -7.80 9.42
N GLU A 59 -3.22 -8.55 9.77
CA GLU A 59 -3.17 -9.57 10.83
C GLU A 59 -2.24 -10.74 10.48
N GLN A 60 -2.00 -10.99 9.20
CA GLN A 60 -1.07 -12.02 8.73
C GLN A 60 0.36 -11.52 8.56
N ASP A 61 0.66 -10.27 8.95
CA ASP A 61 1.93 -9.60 8.68
C ASP A 61 2.35 -9.74 7.21
N TYR A 62 1.38 -9.69 6.28
CA TYR A 62 1.62 -9.96 4.87
C TYR A 62 2.61 -8.95 4.30
N GLN A 63 3.72 -9.47 3.76
CA GLN A 63 4.74 -8.65 3.11
C GLN A 63 4.41 -8.53 1.63
N ILE A 64 4.30 -7.29 1.14
CA ILE A 64 4.07 -7.02 -0.28
C ILE A 64 5.26 -7.53 -1.09
N PRO A 65 5.08 -8.51 -1.99
CA PRO A 65 6.17 -9.05 -2.78
C PRO A 65 6.81 -7.96 -3.65
N GLY A 66 8.13 -7.84 -3.59
CA GLY A 66 8.87 -6.84 -4.34
C GLY A 66 8.79 -5.41 -3.78
N ALA A 67 8.22 -5.20 -2.60
CA ALA A 67 8.31 -3.92 -1.92
C ALA A 67 9.77 -3.59 -1.62
N LYS A 68 10.23 -2.45 -2.12
CA LYS A 68 11.59 -1.95 -1.88
C LYS A 68 11.67 -1.29 -0.52
N GLN A 69 12.85 -1.33 0.08
CA GLN A 69 13.12 -0.60 1.30
C GLN A 69 13.05 0.91 1.04
N LYS A 70 12.46 1.66 1.98
CA LYS A 70 12.37 3.12 1.90
C LYS A 70 13.71 3.75 2.24
N LEU A 71 14.21 4.62 1.36
CA LEU A 71 15.47 5.33 1.53
C LEU A 71 15.25 6.85 1.43
N ALA A 72 15.79 7.60 2.39
CA ALA A 72 15.82 9.05 2.33
C ALA A 72 17.16 9.51 1.73
N LEU A 73 17.13 10.20 0.59
CA LEU A 73 18.31 10.86 0.02
C LEU A 73 18.37 12.30 0.53
N LEU A 74 19.37 12.62 1.35
CA LEU A 74 19.54 13.92 1.98
C LEU A 74 20.45 14.83 1.17
N TYR A 75 20.01 16.06 0.88
CA TYR A 75 20.80 17.05 0.17
C TYR A 75 21.05 18.32 0.99
N LEU A 76 22.22 18.94 0.81
CA LEU A 76 22.58 20.23 1.41
C LEU A 76 21.98 21.39 0.60
N LYS A 77 21.84 22.56 1.24
CA LYS A 77 21.20 23.75 0.63
C LYS A 77 21.81 24.16 -0.71
N ASP A 78 23.13 24.02 -0.85
CA ASP A 78 23.89 24.43 -2.02
C ASP A 78 24.23 23.24 -2.95
N ALA A 79 23.49 22.13 -2.83
CA ALA A 79 23.71 20.95 -3.66
C ALA A 79 23.32 21.20 -5.13
N ASP A 80 24.07 20.60 -6.05
CA ASP A 80 23.66 20.48 -7.44
C ASP A 80 22.45 19.53 -7.53
N PHE A 81 21.26 20.11 -7.62
CA PHE A 81 20.02 19.34 -7.58
C PHE A 81 19.85 18.43 -8.80
N ALA A 82 20.47 18.74 -9.94
CA ALA A 82 20.45 17.83 -11.09
C ALA A 82 21.21 16.53 -10.76
N ALA A 83 22.38 16.64 -10.13
CA ALA A 83 23.14 15.49 -9.63
C ALA A 83 22.38 14.72 -8.54
N VAL A 84 21.69 15.42 -7.62
CA VAL A 84 20.83 14.78 -6.59
C VAL A 84 19.76 13.91 -7.25
N LEU A 85 19.07 14.42 -8.26
CA LEU A 85 18.00 13.68 -8.94
C LEU A 85 18.53 12.51 -9.76
N ALA A 86 19.68 12.65 -10.43
CA ALA A 86 20.34 11.56 -11.12
C ALA A 86 20.72 10.42 -10.17
N LYS A 87 21.25 10.77 -8.99
CA LYS A 87 21.56 9.79 -7.94
C LYS A 87 20.29 9.13 -7.38
N ALA A 88 19.23 9.90 -7.16
CA ALA A 88 17.94 9.36 -6.73
C ALA A 88 17.40 8.32 -7.73
N ASP A 89 17.53 8.59 -9.03
CA ASP A 89 17.11 7.68 -10.09
C ASP A 89 17.88 6.36 -10.09
N ALA A 90 19.22 6.43 -9.96
CA ALA A 90 20.05 5.24 -9.82
C ALA A 90 19.67 4.40 -8.59
N LEU A 91 19.42 5.06 -7.44
CA LEU A 91 19.02 4.38 -6.20
C LEU A 91 17.62 3.75 -6.29
N ARG A 92 16.72 4.27 -7.14
CA ARG A 92 15.38 3.70 -7.36
C ARG A 92 15.39 2.31 -7.98
N ALA A 93 16.52 1.86 -8.55
CA ALA A 93 16.67 0.47 -8.96
C ALA A 93 16.50 -0.49 -7.76
N ALA A 94 16.98 -0.12 -6.57
CA ALA A 94 16.99 -0.96 -5.37
C ALA A 94 16.06 -0.47 -4.23
N TYR A 95 15.76 0.82 -4.16
CA TYR A 95 15.02 1.44 -3.04
C TYR A 95 13.79 2.24 -3.48
N ASP A 96 12.87 2.48 -2.56
CA ASP A 96 11.86 3.54 -2.69
C ASP A 96 12.43 4.84 -2.13
N VAL A 97 12.89 5.71 -3.05
CA VAL A 97 13.72 6.88 -2.71
C VAL A 97 12.88 8.15 -2.56
N THR A 98 12.96 8.78 -1.38
CA THR A 98 12.45 10.14 -1.13
C THR A 98 13.61 11.12 -0.98
N VAL A 99 13.60 12.21 -1.75
CA VAL A 99 14.62 13.26 -1.67
C VAL A 99 14.20 14.32 -0.64
N LEU A 100 15.04 14.58 0.37
CA LEU A 100 14.73 15.49 1.47
C LEU A 100 15.90 16.44 1.77
N PRO A 101 15.65 17.68 2.21
CA PRO A 101 16.72 18.54 2.66
C PRO A 101 17.37 17.96 3.92
N GLN A 102 18.69 18.06 4.00
CA GLN A 102 19.45 17.68 5.18
C GLN A 102 19.25 18.69 6.30
N ALA A 103 18.77 18.22 7.46
CA ALA A 103 18.62 19.05 8.64
C ALA A 103 19.96 19.24 9.36
N LYS A 104 20.11 20.39 10.04
CA LYS A 104 21.30 20.67 10.87
C LYS A 104 21.52 19.64 11.99
N LYS A 105 20.45 19.05 12.51
CA LYS A 105 20.47 18.03 13.58
C LYS A 105 20.14 16.66 13.00
N LEU A 106 21.14 15.99 12.42
CA LEU A 106 20.99 14.68 11.77
C LEU A 106 20.34 13.63 12.67
N GLY A 107 20.74 13.52 13.95
CA GLY A 107 20.16 12.55 14.88
C GLY A 107 18.65 12.71 15.05
N LYS A 108 18.14 13.95 15.12
CA LYS A 108 16.68 14.20 15.19
C LYS A 108 15.99 13.81 13.88
N GLN A 109 16.62 14.10 12.74
CA GLN A 109 16.08 13.75 11.43
C GLN A 109 16.03 12.22 11.25
N PHE A 110 17.08 11.50 11.65
CA PHE A 110 17.13 10.04 11.58
C PHE A 110 16.04 9.40 12.44
N GLY A 111 15.90 9.85 13.69
CA GLY A 111 14.81 9.34 14.55
C GLY A 111 13.42 9.64 13.98
N SER A 112 13.24 10.77 13.29
CA SER A 112 11.96 11.09 12.63
C SER A 112 11.71 10.24 11.38
N LEU A 113 12.77 9.94 10.61
CA LEU A 113 12.70 9.08 9.43
C LEU A 113 12.45 7.63 9.81
N GLU A 114 13.12 7.14 10.85
CA GLU A 114 12.90 5.80 11.41
C GLU A 114 11.46 5.65 11.91
N ALA A 115 10.95 6.63 12.67
CA ALA A 115 9.55 6.65 13.10
C ALA A 115 8.55 6.72 11.91
N ALA A 116 8.96 7.27 10.77
CA ALA A 116 8.18 7.30 9.54
C ALA A 116 8.34 6.03 8.67
N GLY A 117 9.11 5.05 9.14
CA GLY A 117 9.31 3.75 8.48
C GLY A 117 10.36 3.75 7.37
N TYR A 118 11.29 4.70 7.35
CA TYR A 118 12.46 4.63 6.46
C TYR A 118 13.45 3.58 6.97
N ASN A 119 13.99 2.80 6.05
CA ASN A 119 14.96 1.74 6.34
C ASN A 119 16.41 2.22 6.21
N ALA A 120 16.66 3.27 5.43
CA ALA A 120 18.00 3.78 5.20
C ALA A 120 18.01 5.28 4.86
N VAL A 121 19.19 5.87 4.99
CA VAL A 121 19.51 7.24 4.59
C VAL A 121 20.75 7.23 3.71
N ALA A 122 20.70 7.92 2.58
CA ALA A 122 21.88 8.25 1.78
C ALA A 122 22.12 9.75 1.77
N PHE A 123 23.33 10.17 1.45
CA PHE A 123 23.66 11.58 1.26
C PHE A 123 23.89 11.89 -0.22
N ALA A 124 23.56 13.11 -0.62
CA ALA A 124 23.77 13.57 -1.98
C ALA A 124 25.26 13.82 -2.29
N ASP A 125 26.05 14.18 -1.28
CA ASP A 125 27.44 14.62 -1.42
C ASP A 125 28.47 13.49 -1.33
N ASN A 126 28.04 12.26 -0.99
CA ASN A 126 28.90 11.08 -0.87
C ASN A 126 28.10 9.79 -1.13
N ASP A 127 28.76 8.66 -1.30
CA ASP A 127 28.10 7.37 -1.63
C ASP A 127 27.70 6.52 -0.40
N ASP A 128 27.73 7.09 0.80
CA ASP A 128 27.36 6.36 2.00
C ASP A 128 25.85 6.13 2.07
N ILE A 129 25.46 4.89 2.38
CA ILE A 129 24.11 4.51 2.75
C ILE A 129 24.15 4.00 4.20
N LYS A 130 23.43 4.67 5.08
CA LYS A 130 23.29 4.31 6.50
C LYS A 130 21.94 3.63 6.72
N ALA A 131 21.96 2.39 7.21
CA ALA A 131 20.74 1.72 7.65
C ALA A 131 20.16 2.42 8.89
N LEU A 132 18.84 2.52 8.97
CA LEU A 132 18.10 2.97 10.14
C LEU A 132 17.48 1.74 10.83
N GLY A 133 17.44 1.75 12.17
CA GLY A 133 16.74 0.73 12.94
C GLY A 133 17.40 -0.67 13.00
N GLN A 134 18.68 -0.82 12.64
CA GLN A 134 19.42 -2.01 13.07
C GLN A 134 19.62 -1.93 14.58
N LYS A 135 18.83 -2.69 15.35
CA LYS A 135 19.30 -3.13 16.66
C LYS A 135 20.60 -3.87 16.42
N ALA A 136 21.69 -3.36 17.00
CA ALA A 136 22.91 -4.13 17.16
C ALA A 136 22.50 -5.45 17.84
N GLU A 137 22.80 -6.56 17.17
CA GLU A 137 22.80 -7.89 17.78
C GLU A 137 23.94 -7.97 18.81
#